data_AF-A9FH13-F1
#
_entry.id   AF-A9FH13-F1
#
_cell.length_a   1.000
_cell.length_b   1.000
_cell.length_c   1.000
_cell.angle_alpha   90.00
_cell.angle_beta   90.00
_cell.angle_gamma   90.00
#
_symmetry.space_group_name_H-M   'P 1'
#
loop_
_entity.id
_entity.type
_entity.pdbx_description
1 polymer ?
#
loop_
_entity_poly.entity_id
_entity_poly.type
_entity_poly.pdbx_seq_one_letter_code
_entity_poly.pdbx_strand_id
1 'polypeptide(L)'
;MNDGAQFSEADLAPSPEERAASRRSLIDRVAASVAALAAGAWVGGIVALGACAAPFVFRLAPAPFSGDAMSAAFARFDQFALGAAVILLGAEVARTWAAYRQGAGRAARVRRLVAMVLAGCAAYVGLALTPRIAALHREGVRRGEGELGMELERVHRRAELVSKSEVFLGASLVLLHVFTLGARRPEQDDDEEAAAPLPPGPR
;
A
#
# COMPACT_ATOMS: atom_id res chain seq x y z
N MET A 1 -19.55 -23.09 55.06
CA MET A 1 -19.59 -24.00 53.89
C MET A 1 -19.41 -23.12 52.67
N ASN A 2 -18.21 -23.16 52.07
CA ASN A 2 -17.97 -22.54 50.78
C ASN A 2 -18.56 -23.47 49.74
N ASP A 3 -19.68 -23.10 49.14
CA ASP A 3 -20.15 -23.75 47.91
C ASP A 3 -19.08 -23.52 46.85
N GLY A 4 -18.40 -24.61 46.49
CA GLY A 4 -17.42 -24.62 45.43
C GLY A 4 -18.12 -24.26 44.13
N ALA A 5 -17.91 -23.02 43.66
CA ALA A 5 -18.22 -22.64 42.30
C ALA A 5 -17.44 -23.58 41.37
N GLN A 6 -18.12 -24.61 40.87
CA GLN A 6 -17.57 -25.49 39.85
C GLN A 6 -17.37 -24.66 38.59
N PHE A 7 -16.12 -24.42 38.23
CA PHE A 7 -15.73 -23.90 36.93
C PHE A 7 -16.42 -24.74 35.84
N SER A 8 -17.32 -24.11 35.09
CA SER A 8 -18.02 -24.74 33.97
C SER A 8 -17.22 -24.56 32.69
N GLU A 9 -17.37 -25.47 31.72
CA GLU A 9 -16.84 -25.29 30.35
C GLU A 9 -17.36 -23.99 29.70
N ALA A 10 -18.53 -23.50 30.15
CA ALA A 10 -19.09 -22.22 29.74
C ALA A 10 -18.27 -21.01 30.23
N ASP A 11 -17.53 -21.13 31.33
CA ASP A 11 -16.65 -20.07 31.85
C ASP A 11 -15.32 -19.99 31.08
N LEU A 12 -14.99 -21.03 30.29
CA LEU A 12 -13.86 -21.06 29.35
C LEU A 12 -14.23 -20.50 27.98
N ALA A 13 -15.53 -20.23 27.72
CA ALA A 13 -15.95 -19.68 26.45
C ALA A 13 -15.47 -18.23 26.33
N PRO A 14 -14.85 -17.85 25.20
CA PRO A 14 -14.25 -16.53 25.09
C PRO A 14 -15.33 -15.46 25.21
N SER A 15 -15.01 -14.41 25.99
CA SER A 15 -15.92 -13.32 26.26
C SER A 15 -16.30 -12.58 24.97
N PRO A 16 -17.43 -11.85 24.91
CA PRO A 16 -17.79 -11.03 23.75
C PRO A 16 -16.69 -10.04 23.35
N GLU A 17 -15.94 -9.55 24.32
CA GLU A 17 -14.81 -8.62 24.13
C GLU A 17 -13.61 -9.32 23.49
N GLU A 18 -13.24 -10.51 23.96
CA GLU A 18 -12.17 -11.34 23.36
C GLU A 18 -12.50 -11.74 21.92
N ARG A 19 -13.76 -12.10 21.64
CA ARG A 19 -14.21 -12.39 20.27
C ARG A 19 -14.09 -11.16 19.38
N ALA A 20 -14.45 -9.98 19.88
CA ALA A 20 -14.30 -8.73 19.14
C ALA A 20 -12.82 -8.36 18.90
N ALA A 21 -11.96 -8.54 19.90
CA ALA A 21 -10.53 -8.32 19.79
C ALA A 21 -9.87 -9.27 18.77
N SER A 22 -10.23 -10.56 18.81
CA SER A 22 -9.77 -11.57 17.85
C SER A 22 -10.18 -11.22 16.41
N ARG A 23 -11.45 -10.83 16.21
CA ARG A 23 -11.94 -10.37 14.89
C ARG A 23 -11.16 -9.14 14.39
N ARG A 24 -10.91 -8.15 15.25
CA ARG A 24 -10.13 -6.95 14.88
C ARG A 24 -8.68 -7.30 14.52
N SER A 25 -8.05 -8.21 15.27
CA SER A 25 -6.71 -8.72 14.96
C SER A 25 -6.65 -9.42 13.59
N LEU A 26 -7.65 -10.27 13.30
CA LEU A 26 -7.79 -10.90 11.98
C LEU A 26 -7.94 -9.87 10.87
N ILE A 27 -8.81 -8.87 11.05
CA ILE A 27 -9.05 -7.80 10.07
C ILE A 27 -7.77 -7.01 9.82
N ASP A 28 -7.02 -6.63 10.85
CA ASP A 28 -5.75 -5.91 10.68
C ASP A 28 -4.73 -6.73 9.87
N ARG A 29 -4.58 -8.03 10.18
CA ARG A 29 -3.67 -8.93 9.47
C ARG A 29 -4.06 -9.10 8.00
N VAL A 30 -5.33 -9.41 7.73
CA VAL A 30 -5.84 -9.55 6.36
C VAL A 30 -5.63 -8.26 5.58
N ALA A 31 -5.97 -7.11 6.16
CA ALA A 31 -5.80 -5.82 5.51
C ALA A 31 -4.31 -5.49 5.27
N ALA A 32 -3.40 -5.84 6.18
CA ALA A 32 -1.96 -5.70 5.93
C ALA A 32 -1.50 -6.54 4.73
N SER A 33 -1.89 -7.81 4.69
CA SER A 33 -1.51 -8.72 3.62
C SER A 33 -2.04 -8.24 2.28
N VAL A 34 -3.32 -7.84 2.23
CA VAL A 34 -3.93 -7.28 1.02
C VAL A 34 -3.22 -6.00 0.58
N ALA A 35 -2.91 -5.09 1.50
CA ALA A 35 -2.18 -3.86 1.18
C ALA A 35 -0.76 -4.13 0.65
N ALA A 36 -0.02 -5.05 1.29
CA ALA A 36 1.32 -5.43 0.85
C ALA A 36 1.31 -6.10 -0.52
N LEU A 37 0.33 -6.98 -0.79
CA LEU A 37 0.15 -7.61 -2.10
C LEU A 37 -0.22 -6.60 -3.18
N ALA A 38 -1.15 -5.70 -2.90
CA ALA A 38 -1.57 -4.66 -3.85
C ALA A 38 -0.41 -3.70 -4.18
N ALA A 39 0.30 -3.20 -3.16
CA ALA A 39 1.46 -2.33 -3.37
C ALA A 39 2.61 -3.07 -4.06
N GLY A 40 2.87 -4.33 -3.69
CA GLY A 40 3.90 -5.16 -4.30
C GLY A 40 3.63 -5.46 -5.78
N ALA A 41 2.40 -5.84 -6.12
CA ALA A 41 2.00 -6.09 -7.50
C ALA A 41 2.06 -4.81 -8.35
N TRP A 42 1.67 -3.66 -7.78
CA TRP A 42 1.79 -2.37 -8.43
C TRP A 42 3.26 -1.99 -8.69
N VAL A 43 4.11 -1.96 -7.67
CA VAL A 43 5.53 -1.59 -7.82
C VAL A 43 6.25 -2.58 -8.74
N GLY A 44 6.02 -3.89 -8.56
CA GLY A 44 6.56 -4.92 -9.43
C GLY A 44 6.11 -4.74 -10.88
N GLY A 45 4.87 -4.33 -11.10
CA GLY A 45 4.32 -3.99 -12.40
C GLY A 45 5.02 -2.79 -13.05
N ILE A 46 5.29 -1.71 -12.30
CA ILE A 46 6.07 -0.55 -12.82
C ILE A 46 7.45 -1.02 -13.27
N VAL A 47 8.15 -1.78 -12.42
CA VAL A 47 9.50 -2.27 -12.72
C VAL A 47 9.49 -3.21 -13.92
N ALA A 48 8.56 -4.16 -13.99
CA ALA A 48 8.43 -5.09 -15.11
C ALA A 48 8.13 -4.35 -16.42
N LEU A 49 7.23 -3.36 -16.40
CA LEU A 49 6.87 -2.58 -17.58
C LEU A 49 8.05 -1.70 -18.04
N GLY A 50 8.68 -0.98 -17.11
CA GLY A 50 9.73 0.00 -17.42
C GLY A 50 11.09 -0.62 -17.72
N ALA A 51 11.54 -1.58 -16.91
CA ALA A 51 12.87 -2.18 -17.03
C ALA A 51 12.90 -3.36 -18.02
N CYS A 52 11.80 -4.09 -18.17
CA CYS A 52 11.74 -5.27 -19.03
C CYS A 52 10.99 -4.98 -20.33
N ALA A 53 9.69 -4.67 -20.26
CA ALA A 53 8.84 -4.62 -21.45
C ALA A 53 9.21 -3.46 -22.40
N ALA A 54 9.39 -2.24 -21.88
CA ALA A 54 9.65 -1.06 -22.71
C ALA A 54 10.91 -1.21 -23.60
N PRO A 55 12.08 -1.66 -23.10
CA PRO A 55 13.24 -1.92 -23.95
C PRO A 55 13.00 -2.96 -25.05
N PHE A 56 12.17 -3.99 -24.81
CA PHE A 56 11.85 -4.98 -25.85
C PHE A 56 10.95 -4.37 -26.93
N VAL A 57 9.91 -3.63 -26.55
CA VAL A 57 8.99 -3.02 -27.52
C VAL A 57 9.71 -2.03 -28.41
N PHE A 58 10.55 -1.14 -27.85
CA PHE A 58 11.30 -0.16 -28.65
C PHE A 58 12.40 -0.77 -29.52
N ARG A 59 12.88 -1.98 -29.21
CA ARG A 59 13.83 -2.71 -30.06
C ARG A 59 13.16 -3.48 -31.19
N LEU A 60 11.97 -4.03 -30.96
CA LEU A 60 11.30 -4.93 -31.90
C LEU A 60 10.34 -4.21 -32.85
N ALA A 61 9.77 -3.08 -32.44
CA ALA A 61 8.78 -2.35 -33.22
C ALA A 61 9.33 -1.00 -33.73
N PRO A 62 9.25 -0.71 -35.04
CA PRO A 62 9.63 0.59 -35.57
C PRO A 62 8.68 1.68 -35.07
N ALA A 63 9.18 2.92 -35.02
CA ALA A 63 8.30 4.08 -34.83
C ALA A 63 7.41 4.25 -36.09
N PRO A 64 6.13 4.65 -35.94
CA PRO A 64 5.45 5.09 -34.71
C PRO A 64 4.81 3.95 -33.89
N PHE A 65 4.77 2.72 -34.42
CA PHE A 65 4.02 1.60 -33.82
C PHE A 65 4.44 1.26 -32.39
N SER A 66 5.73 1.35 -32.07
CA SER A 66 6.22 1.16 -30.69
C SER A 66 5.67 2.22 -29.71
N GLY A 67 5.48 3.45 -30.16
CA GLY A 67 4.89 4.53 -29.35
C GLY A 67 3.41 4.29 -29.06
N ASP A 68 2.65 3.83 -30.05
CA ASP A 68 1.23 3.49 -29.89
C ASP A 68 1.04 2.28 -28.99
N ALA A 69 1.83 1.22 -29.21
CA ALA A 69 1.81 0.01 -28.40
C ALA A 69 2.14 0.30 -26.93
N MET A 70 3.19 1.10 -26.67
CA MET A 70 3.53 1.51 -25.31
C MET A 70 2.48 2.42 -24.69
N SER A 71 1.89 3.34 -25.44
CA SER A 71 0.83 4.23 -24.93
C SER A 71 -0.42 3.42 -24.52
N ALA A 72 -0.78 2.39 -25.29
CA ALA A 72 -1.87 1.48 -24.94
C ALA A 72 -1.54 0.64 -23.69
N ALA A 73 -0.30 0.15 -23.58
CA ALA A 73 0.17 -0.60 -22.42
C ALA A 73 0.14 0.26 -21.14
N PHE A 74 0.63 1.51 -21.21
CA PHE A 74 0.58 2.45 -20.09
C PHE A 74 -0.86 2.76 -19.68
N ALA A 75 -1.77 3.01 -20.62
CA ALA A 75 -3.17 3.27 -20.30
C ALA A 75 -3.86 2.09 -19.59
N ARG A 76 -3.52 0.84 -19.97
CA ARG A 76 -3.98 -0.37 -19.26
C ARG A 76 -3.35 -0.49 -17.89
N PHE A 77 -2.05 -0.20 -17.78
CA PHE A 77 -1.34 -0.23 -16.51
C PHE A 77 -1.88 0.81 -15.53
N ASP A 78 -2.25 2.00 -15.99
CA ASP A 78 -2.83 3.06 -15.15
C ASP A 78 -4.16 2.61 -14.52
N GLN A 79 -5.00 1.88 -15.27
CA GLN A 79 -6.23 1.30 -14.72
C GLN A 79 -5.93 0.29 -13.61
N PHE A 80 -4.90 -0.53 -13.80
CA PHE A 80 -4.45 -1.48 -12.79
C PHE A 80 -3.88 -0.75 -11.55
N ALA A 81 -3.05 0.27 -11.75
CA ALA A 81 -2.46 1.07 -10.67
C ALA A 81 -3.53 1.81 -9.85
N LEU A 82 -4.53 2.40 -10.51
CA LEU A 82 -5.68 3.02 -9.85
C LEU A 82 -6.49 2.01 -9.03
N GLY A 83 -6.73 0.81 -9.59
CA GLY A 83 -7.39 -0.28 -8.85
C GLY A 83 -6.59 -0.71 -7.61
N ALA A 84 -5.28 -0.87 -7.75
CA ALA A 84 -4.38 -1.18 -6.64
C ALA A 84 -4.38 -0.07 -5.57
N ALA A 85 -4.42 1.21 -5.98
CA ALA A 85 -4.53 2.34 -5.08
C ALA A 85 -5.83 2.33 -4.26
N VAL A 86 -6.98 2.01 -4.89
CA VAL A 86 -8.26 1.87 -4.17
C VAL A 86 -8.20 0.74 -3.15
N ILE A 87 -7.67 -0.42 -3.54
CA ILE A 87 -7.50 -1.57 -2.63
C ILE A 87 -6.61 -1.21 -1.45
N LEU A 88 -5.48 -0.55 -1.72
CA LEU A 88 -4.52 -0.11 -0.71
C LEU A 88 -5.15 0.87 0.30
N LEU A 89 -5.86 1.89 -0.19
CA LEU A 89 -6.54 2.86 0.68
C LEU A 89 -7.66 2.20 1.49
N GLY A 90 -8.44 1.31 0.88
CA GLY A 90 -9.46 0.53 1.58
C GLY A 90 -8.88 -0.33 2.70
N ALA A 91 -7.73 -0.95 2.46
CA ALA A 91 -7.01 -1.69 3.48
C ALA A 91 -6.52 -0.79 4.62
N GLU A 92 -6.01 0.42 4.35
CA GLU A 92 -5.62 1.37 5.40
C GLU A 92 -6.82 1.86 6.24
N VAL A 93 -7.99 2.04 5.62
CA VAL A 93 -9.23 2.34 6.34
C VAL A 93 -9.59 1.18 7.26
N ALA A 94 -9.57 -0.06 6.75
CA ALA A 94 -9.86 -1.27 7.55
C ALA A 94 -8.89 -1.42 8.73
N ARG A 95 -7.59 -1.21 8.52
CA ARG A 95 -6.57 -1.24 9.59
C ARG A 95 -6.80 -0.13 10.63
N THR A 96 -7.13 1.07 10.18
CA THR A 96 -7.39 2.20 11.08
C THR A 96 -8.63 1.95 11.95
N TRP A 97 -9.68 1.38 11.35
CA TRP A 97 -10.89 0.97 12.08
C TRP A 97 -10.60 -0.17 13.07
N ALA A 98 -9.89 -1.21 12.65
CA ALA A 98 -9.55 -2.36 13.49
C ALA A 98 -8.66 -2.01 14.69
N ALA A 99 -7.77 -1.03 14.52
CA ALA A 99 -6.82 -0.63 15.56
C ALA A 99 -7.42 0.23 16.68
N TYR A 100 -8.64 0.77 16.51
CA TYR A 100 -9.37 1.60 17.49
C TYR A 100 -8.47 2.65 18.21
N ARG A 101 -8.69 2.94 19.50
CA ARG A 101 -7.91 3.92 20.30
C ARG A 101 -6.42 3.60 20.42
N GLN A 102 -6.03 2.32 20.32
CA GLN A 102 -4.63 1.87 20.42
C GLN A 102 -3.84 2.05 19.10
N GLY A 103 -4.48 2.48 18.01
CA GLY A 103 -3.92 2.51 16.65
C GLY A 103 -3.23 3.80 16.20
N ALA A 104 -3.09 4.80 17.09
CA ALA A 104 -2.67 6.16 16.73
C ALA A 104 -1.15 6.40 16.68
N GLY A 105 -0.35 5.33 16.61
CA GLY A 105 1.12 5.39 16.59
C GLY A 105 1.68 6.14 15.38
N ARG A 106 2.90 6.68 15.52
CA ARG A 106 3.60 7.44 14.46
C ARG A 106 3.74 6.62 13.17
N ALA A 107 4.07 5.33 13.28
CA ALA A 107 4.20 4.42 12.14
C ALA A 107 2.90 4.31 11.32
N ALA A 108 1.74 4.22 11.98
CA ALA A 108 0.45 4.16 11.30
C ALA A 108 0.12 5.46 10.55
N ARG A 109 0.51 6.62 11.10
CA ARG A 109 0.34 7.92 10.42
C ARG A 109 1.22 8.02 9.19
N VAL A 110 2.49 7.64 9.31
CA VAL A 110 3.45 7.62 8.18
C VAL A 110 2.94 6.69 7.08
N ARG A 111 2.52 5.47 7.43
CA ARG A 111 2.00 4.49 6.48
C ARG A 111 0.80 5.03 5.69
N ARG A 112 -0.19 5.61 6.38
CA ARG A 112 -1.34 6.27 5.73
C ARG A 112 -0.92 7.43 4.83
N LEU A 113 -0.01 8.29 5.29
CA LEU A 113 0.46 9.41 4.48
C LEU A 113 1.15 8.93 3.21
N VAL A 114 2.04 7.94 3.32
CA VAL A 114 2.71 7.32 2.17
C VAL A 114 1.69 6.69 1.22
N ALA A 115 0.68 5.97 1.72
CA ALA A 115 -0.38 5.39 0.90
C ALA A 115 -1.20 6.47 0.16
N MET A 116 -1.54 7.57 0.83
CA MET A 116 -2.26 8.70 0.20
C MET A 116 -1.42 9.39 -0.87
N VAL A 117 -0.14 9.65 -0.60
CA VAL A 117 0.78 10.25 -1.59
C VAL A 117 0.95 9.32 -2.79
N LEU A 118 1.16 8.02 -2.55
CA LEU A 118 1.31 7.02 -3.61
C LEU A 118 0.04 6.94 -4.48
N ALA A 119 -1.15 6.90 -3.87
CA ALA A 119 -2.42 6.95 -4.60
C ALA A 119 -2.59 8.25 -5.40
N GLY A 120 -2.15 9.38 -4.84
CA GLY A 120 -2.12 10.67 -5.53
C GLY A 120 -1.20 10.67 -6.76
N CYS A 121 -0.04 10.00 -6.66
CA CYS A 121 0.85 9.79 -7.80
C CYS A 121 0.15 8.98 -8.91
N ALA A 122 -0.47 7.85 -8.59
CA ALA A 122 -1.21 7.04 -9.57
C ALA A 122 -2.29 7.86 -10.28
N ALA A 123 -3.08 8.61 -9.50
CA ALA A 123 -4.11 9.46 -10.05
C ALA A 123 -3.54 10.53 -10.97
N TYR A 124 -2.43 11.16 -10.59
CA TYR A 124 -1.78 12.16 -11.43
C TYR A 124 -1.20 11.57 -12.73
N VAL A 125 -0.54 10.41 -12.66
CA VAL A 125 -0.02 9.73 -13.85
C VAL A 125 -1.18 9.33 -14.77
N GLY A 126 -2.13 8.55 -14.26
CA GLY A 126 -3.18 7.94 -15.06
C GLY A 126 -4.22 8.93 -15.61
N LEU A 127 -4.48 10.03 -14.89
CA LEU A 127 -5.52 10.99 -15.29
C LEU A 127 -4.96 12.23 -15.99
N ALA A 128 -3.68 12.58 -15.78
CA ALA A 128 -3.10 13.80 -16.34
C ALA A 128 -1.90 13.55 -17.25
N LEU A 129 -0.91 12.75 -16.84
CA LEU A 129 0.33 12.60 -17.61
C LEU A 129 0.17 11.64 -18.79
N THR A 130 -0.32 10.42 -18.57
CA THR A 130 -0.46 9.41 -19.64
C THR A 130 -1.38 9.89 -20.77
N PRO A 131 -2.57 10.46 -20.51
CA PRO A 131 -3.44 10.96 -21.58
C PRO A 131 -2.78 12.07 -22.40
N ARG A 132 -2.01 12.95 -21.76
CA ARG A 132 -1.28 14.04 -22.44
C ARG A 132 -0.16 13.51 -23.33
N ILE A 133 0.62 12.54 -22.85
CA ILE A 133 1.65 11.87 -23.64
C ILE A 133 1.02 11.18 -24.86
N ALA A 134 -0.08 10.45 -24.65
CA ALA A 134 -0.78 9.77 -25.73
C ALA A 134 -1.41 10.74 -26.75
N ALA A 135 -1.88 11.91 -26.33
CA ALA A 135 -2.35 12.95 -27.25
C ALA A 135 -1.21 13.47 -28.14
N LEU A 136 -0.07 13.83 -27.55
CA LEU A 136 1.09 14.32 -28.29
C LEU A 136 1.65 13.26 -29.26
N HIS A 137 1.70 11.98 -28.87
CA HIS A 137 2.10 10.91 -29.80
C HIS A 137 1.13 10.74 -30.97
N ARG A 138 -0.19 10.85 -30.74
CA ARG A 138 -1.20 10.79 -31.82
C ARG A 138 -1.09 11.94 -32.81
N GLU A 139 -0.62 13.10 -32.36
CA GLU A 139 -0.31 14.25 -33.22
C GLU A 139 1.00 14.07 -34.02
N GLY A 140 1.70 12.93 -33.85
CA GLY A 140 2.95 12.63 -34.53
C GLY A 140 4.15 13.41 -33.97
N VAL A 141 4.00 14.02 -32.79
CA VAL A 141 5.06 14.81 -32.16
C VAL A 141 6.22 13.91 -31.77
N ARG A 142 7.42 14.28 -32.20
CA ARG A 142 8.67 13.60 -31.83
C ARG A 142 9.38 14.37 -30.72
N ARG A 143 9.96 13.63 -29.78
CA ARG A 143 10.68 14.23 -28.65
C ARG A 143 11.86 15.08 -29.14
N GLY A 144 11.98 16.28 -28.59
CA GLY A 144 13.07 17.21 -28.91
C GLY A 144 12.94 17.93 -30.27
N GLU A 145 11.88 17.67 -31.04
CA GLU A 145 11.63 18.34 -32.31
C GLU A 145 10.54 19.42 -32.15
N GLY A 146 10.93 20.68 -32.33
CA GLY A 146 10.01 21.83 -32.22
C GLY A 146 9.45 22.06 -30.81
N GLU A 147 8.53 23.01 -30.68
CA GLU A 147 7.95 23.40 -29.39
C GLU A 147 7.15 22.26 -28.73
N LEU A 148 6.35 21.54 -29.53
CA LEU A 148 5.57 20.39 -29.06
C LEU A 148 6.48 19.22 -28.65
N GLY A 149 7.59 18.99 -29.36
CA GLY A 149 8.56 17.97 -28.97
C GLY A 149 9.26 18.26 -27.64
N MET A 150 9.49 19.54 -27.34
CA MET A 150 10.00 20.00 -26.04
C MET A 150 8.95 19.90 -24.93
N GLU A 151 7.67 20.04 -25.25
CA GLU A 151 6.58 19.75 -24.33
C GLU A 151 6.51 18.25 -24.01
N LEU A 152 6.52 17.39 -25.03
CA LEU A 152 6.49 15.94 -24.87
C LEU A 152 7.64 15.45 -23.98
N GLU A 153 8.85 15.96 -24.19
CA GLU A 153 10.02 15.66 -23.36
C GLU A 153 9.82 16.09 -21.89
N ARG A 154 9.28 17.29 -21.65
CA ARG A 154 8.98 17.78 -20.29
C ARG A 154 7.95 16.91 -19.58
N VAL A 155 6.87 16.52 -20.27
CA VAL A 155 5.83 15.65 -19.70
C VAL A 155 6.38 14.25 -19.43
N HIS A 156 7.19 13.70 -20.34
CA HIS A 156 7.84 12.40 -20.13
C HIS A 156 8.80 12.39 -18.94
N ARG A 157 9.65 13.41 -18.76
CA ARG A 157 10.54 13.50 -17.59
C ARG A 157 9.76 13.57 -16.29
N ARG A 158 8.64 14.29 -16.27
CA ARG A 158 7.76 14.34 -15.11
C ARG A 158 7.17 12.97 -14.81
N ALA A 159 6.66 12.27 -15.83
CA ALA A 159 6.13 10.92 -15.67
C ALA A 159 7.20 9.97 -15.11
N GLU A 160 8.42 10.02 -15.66
CA GLU A 160 9.54 9.20 -15.17
C GLU A 160 9.89 9.49 -13.70
N LEU A 161 9.94 10.78 -13.32
CA LEU A 161 10.22 11.17 -11.93
C LEU A 161 9.12 10.71 -10.98
N VAL A 162 7.85 10.83 -11.39
CA VAL A 162 6.72 10.36 -10.58
C VAL A 162 6.78 8.83 -10.45
N SER A 163 6.98 8.08 -11.53
CA SER A 163 7.07 6.62 -11.46
C SER A 163 8.25 6.11 -10.62
N LYS A 164 9.41 6.78 -10.66
CA LYS A 164 10.52 6.46 -9.74
C LYS A 164 10.13 6.70 -8.28
N SER A 165 9.41 7.80 -8.01
CA SER A 165 8.87 8.09 -6.68
C SER A 165 7.84 7.05 -6.24
N GLU A 166 6.97 6.58 -7.14
CA GLU A 166 6.00 5.52 -6.86
C GLU A 166 6.69 4.21 -6.49
N VAL A 167 7.74 3.81 -7.21
CA VAL A 167 8.53 2.62 -6.88
C VAL A 167 9.14 2.74 -5.48
N PHE A 168 9.76 3.88 -5.17
CA PHE A 168 10.37 4.11 -3.85
C PHE A 168 9.33 4.12 -2.72
N LEU A 169 8.23 4.86 -2.90
CA LEU A 169 7.15 4.96 -1.92
C LEU A 169 6.45 3.62 -1.72
N GLY A 170 6.13 2.91 -2.80
CA GLY A 170 5.46 1.62 -2.74
C GLY A 170 6.34 0.54 -2.11
N ALA A 171 7.64 0.49 -2.43
CA ALA A 171 8.58 -0.42 -1.76
C ALA A 171 8.68 -0.12 -0.27
N SER A 172 8.81 1.16 0.09
CA SER A 172 8.81 1.61 1.49
C SER A 172 7.51 1.23 2.21
N LEU A 173 6.38 1.34 1.53
CA LEU A 173 5.06 1.01 2.07
C LEU A 173 4.91 -0.49 2.32
N VAL A 174 5.37 -1.33 1.39
CA VAL A 174 5.43 -2.79 1.57
C VAL A 174 6.25 -3.13 2.81
N LEU A 175 7.44 -2.54 2.98
CA LEU A 175 8.27 -2.74 4.17
C LEU A 175 7.53 -2.29 5.44
N LEU A 176 6.87 -1.13 5.43
CA LEU A 176 6.06 -0.67 6.56
C LEU A 176 4.95 -1.65 6.91
N HIS A 177 4.27 -2.25 5.95
CA HIS A 177 3.27 -3.29 6.22
C HIS A 177 3.88 -4.54 6.83
N VAL A 178 5.02 -5.02 6.31
CA VAL A 178 5.71 -6.20 6.83
C VAL A 178 6.19 -5.99 8.27
N PHE A 179 6.83 -4.85 8.57
CA PHE A 179 7.36 -4.58 9.91
C PHE A 179 6.28 -4.21 10.93
N THR A 180 5.12 -3.70 10.49
CA THR A 180 4.01 -3.36 11.40
C THR A 180 3.02 -4.52 11.64
N LEU A 181 3.20 -5.67 10.98
CA LEU A 181 2.42 -6.89 11.20
C LEU A 181 2.76 -7.60 12.53
N GLY A 182 4.01 -7.51 13.00
CA GLY A 182 4.52 -8.27 14.15
C GLY A 182 4.55 -7.55 15.50
N ALA A 183 4.40 -6.22 15.53
CA ALA A 183 4.60 -5.42 16.74
C ALA A 183 3.43 -5.44 17.75
N ARG A 184 2.39 -6.25 17.54
CA ARG A 184 1.25 -6.41 18.46
C ARG A 184 1.12 -7.86 18.87
N ARG A 185 1.96 -8.29 19.81
CA ARG A 185 1.67 -9.47 20.63
C ARG A 185 0.97 -8.95 21.90
N PRO A 186 -0.26 -9.37 22.19
CA PRO A 186 -1.04 -8.84 23.33
C PRO A 186 -0.43 -9.19 24.70
N GLU A 187 0.57 -10.07 24.76
CA GLU A 187 1.22 -10.49 26.01
C GLU A 187 2.14 -9.42 26.62
N GLN A 188 2.40 -8.29 25.97
CA GLN A 188 3.41 -7.32 26.43
C GLN A 188 2.88 -6.10 27.19
N ASP A 189 1.57 -5.82 27.13
CA ASP A 189 0.95 -4.72 27.88
C ASP A 189 0.42 -5.16 29.26
N ASP A 190 0.25 -6.46 29.51
CA ASP A 190 -0.21 -6.98 30.81
C ASP A 190 0.93 -7.11 31.85
N ASP A 191 2.19 -7.11 31.41
CA ASP A 191 3.36 -7.29 32.28
C ASP A 191 3.86 -5.97 32.93
N GLU A 192 3.48 -4.79 32.41
CA GLU A 192 3.95 -3.50 32.96
C GLU A 192 3.03 -2.91 34.04
N GLU A 193 1.78 -3.36 34.19
CA GLU A 193 0.81 -2.75 35.13
C GLU A 193 0.40 -3.65 36.32
N ALA A 194 0.78 -4.94 36.32
CA ALA A 194 0.56 -5.85 37.44
C ALA A 194 1.79 -5.95 38.34
N ALA A 195 2.22 -4.83 38.95
CA ALA A 195 3.08 -4.88 40.12
C ALA A 195 2.28 -5.50 41.29
N ALA A 196 2.23 -6.84 41.34
CA ALA A 196 1.62 -7.55 42.44
C ALA A 196 2.26 -7.06 43.75
N PRO A 197 1.48 -6.60 44.75
CA PRO A 197 2.04 -6.22 46.03
C PRO A 197 2.77 -7.42 46.62
N LEU A 198 4.08 -7.28 46.84
CA LEU A 198 4.92 -8.32 47.44
C LEU A 198 4.26 -8.79 48.76
N PRO A 199 4.14 -10.10 49.00
CA PRO A 199 3.56 -10.60 50.25
C PRO A 199 4.39 -10.08 51.44
N PRO A 200 3.73 -9.68 52.55
CA PRO A 200 4.44 -9.16 53.72
C PRO A 200 5.44 -10.20 54.22
N GLY A 201 6.71 -9.81 54.30
CA GLY A 201 7.79 -10.68 54.77
C GLY A 201 7.58 -11.10 56.23
N PRO A 202 8.13 -12.27 56.63
CA PRO A 202 8.02 -12.77 57.99
C PRO A 202 8.70 -11.80 58.98
N ARG A 203 8.03 -11.54 60.10
CA ARG A 203 8.57 -10.78 61.24
C ARG A 203 9.57 -11.59 62.04
#